data_AF-A0A382YXR1-F1
#
_entry.id   AF-A0A382YXR1-F1
#
_cell.length_a   1.000
_cell.length_b   1.000
_cell.length_c   1.000
_cell.angle_alpha   90.00
_cell.angle_beta   90.00
_cell.angle_gamma   90.00
#
_symmetry.space_group_name_H-M   'P 1'
#
loop_
_entity.id
_entity.type
_entity.pdbx_description
1 polymer ?
#
loop_
_entity_poly.entity_id
_entity_poly.type
_entity_poly.pdbx_seq_one_letter_code
_entity_poly.pdbx_strand_id
1 'polypeptide(L)'
;RFKKLEFSLSIDGWGEVNELIRFPTNHNTFIKNTDELFQLAPFDSYFNITVQCMNLPNIDELVSNIKNRWNAKYEIHLLVGPDHLRIDNLKPHIIEHILETTQVFELKDFCNNYRYNDNLNKIMQKYLLDMDLVRGTDSRSIVPWCYV
;
A
#
# COMPACT_ATOMS: atom_id res chain seq x y z
N ARG A 1 18.03 18.72 -23.83
CA ARG A 1 16.85 17.82 -23.93
C ARG A 1 17.27 16.44 -23.45
N PHE A 2 16.49 15.78 -22.60
CA PHE A 2 16.81 14.43 -22.12
C PHE A 2 16.73 13.41 -23.26
N LYS A 3 17.64 12.43 -23.28
CA LYS A 3 17.69 11.37 -24.32
C LYS A 3 16.70 10.23 -24.03
N LYS A 4 16.43 9.98 -22.75
CA LYS A 4 15.47 8.99 -22.24
C LYS A 4 14.88 9.56 -20.95
N LEU A 5 13.61 9.28 -20.71
CA LEU A 5 12.93 9.58 -19.45
C LEU A 5 12.58 8.25 -18.79
N GLU A 6 12.84 8.17 -17.49
CA GLU A 6 12.46 7.03 -16.66
C GLU A 6 11.76 7.59 -15.42
N PHE A 7 10.61 7.01 -15.08
CA PHE A 7 9.85 7.41 -13.91
C PHE A 7 9.69 6.24 -12.94
N SER A 8 10.06 6.50 -11.69
CA SER A 8 9.80 5.63 -10.56
C SER A 8 8.79 6.32 -9.65
N LEU A 9 7.63 5.71 -9.47
CA LEU A 9 6.49 6.33 -8.80
C LEU A 9 6.13 5.54 -7.54
N SER A 10 6.18 6.19 -6.39
CA SER A 10 5.83 5.51 -5.14
C SER A 10 4.34 5.62 -4.85
N ILE A 11 3.69 4.49 -4.60
CA ILE A 11 2.26 4.35 -4.28
C ILE A 11 2.09 3.18 -3.31
N ASP A 12 1.30 3.37 -2.24
CA ASP A 12 1.16 2.34 -1.20
C ASP A 12 -0.29 1.92 -0.98
N GLY A 13 -1.21 2.31 -1.85
CA GLY A 13 -2.60 1.86 -1.83
C GLY A 13 -3.34 2.34 -3.06
N TRP A 14 -4.58 1.91 -3.21
CA TRP A 14 -5.53 2.46 -4.16
C TRP A 14 -6.60 3.26 -3.43
N GLY A 15 -7.04 4.38 -4.01
CA GLY A 15 -8.03 5.26 -3.40
C GLY A 15 -7.62 5.77 -2.02
N GLU A 16 -8.56 5.75 -1.08
CA GLU A 16 -8.42 6.30 0.28
C GLU A 16 -7.28 5.65 1.08
N VAL A 17 -6.95 4.38 0.81
CA VAL A 17 -5.81 3.69 1.46
C VAL A 17 -4.50 4.41 1.14
N ASN A 18 -4.32 4.87 -0.10
CA ASN A 18 -3.15 5.66 -0.47
C ASN A 18 -3.16 7.04 0.18
N GLU A 19 -4.33 7.68 0.24
CA GLU A 19 -4.47 9.02 0.85
C GLU A 19 -4.15 8.97 2.35
N LEU A 20 -4.56 7.90 3.03
CA LEU A 20 -4.26 7.67 4.44
C LEU A 20 -2.76 7.43 4.69
N ILE A 21 -2.14 6.55 3.89
CA ILE A 21 -0.73 6.18 4.06
C ILE A 21 0.19 7.33 3.61
N ARG A 22 -0.03 7.86 2.40
CA ARG A 22 0.76 8.93 1.80
C ARG A 22 0.13 10.30 2.04
N PHE A 23 -0.37 10.54 3.24
CA PHE A 23 -0.99 11.81 3.60
C PHE A 23 -0.05 13.01 3.34
N PRO A 24 -0.51 14.14 2.79
CA PRO A 24 -1.91 14.46 2.42
C PRO A 24 -2.20 14.25 0.92
N THR A 25 -1.71 13.17 0.32
CA THR A 25 -1.95 12.89 -1.10
C THR A 25 -3.45 12.83 -1.39
N ASN A 26 -3.88 13.46 -2.48
CA ASN A 26 -5.17 13.22 -3.10
C ASN A 26 -4.99 12.23 -4.26
N HIS A 27 -5.66 11.08 -4.20
CA HIS A 27 -5.44 9.96 -5.11
C HIS A 27 -5.85 10.30 -6.55
N ASN A 28 -6.92 11.07 -6.75
CA ASN A 28 -7.32 11.51 -8.08
C ASN A 28 -6.30 12.47 -8.70
N THR A 29 -5.70 13.35 -7.89
CA THR A 29 -4.60 14.21 -8.33
C THR A 29 -3.36 13.38 -8.67
N PHE A 30 -3.04 12.37 -7.85
CA PHE A 30 -1.96 11.43 -8.17
C PHE A 30 -2.19 10.75 -9.52
N ILE A 31 -3.37 10.16 -9.74
CA ILE A 31 -3.73 9.51 -11.01
C ILE A 31 -3.55 10.46 -12.19
N LYS A 32 -4.10 11.68 -12.08
CA LYS A 32 -4.00 12.68 -13.14
C LYS A 32 -2.53 13.01 -13.46
N ASN A 33 -1.72 13.29 -12.44
CA ASN A 33 -0.31 13.62 -12.63
C ASN A 33 0.47 12.44 -13.22
N THR A 34 0.16 11.22 -12.80
CA THR A 34 0.74 10.01 -13.38
C THR A 34 0.35 9.84 -14.84
N ASP A 35 -0.90 10.08 -15.21
CA ASP A 35 -1.32 10.06 -16.62
C ASP A 35 -0.51 11.07 -17.46
N GLU A 36 -0.29 12.28 -16.94
CA GLU A 36 0.54 13.30 -17.59
C GLU A 36 2.00 12.84 -17.78
N LEU A 37 2.57 12.11 -16.81
CA LEU A 37 3.90 11.51 -16.94
C LEU A 37 3.95 10.41 -18.01
N PHE A 38 2.96 9.53 -18.07
CA PHE A 38 2.88 8.47 -19.07
C PHE A 38 2.64 9.02 -20.48
N GLN A 39 1.95 10.16 -20.62
CA GLN A 39 1.79 10.86 -21.91
C GLN A 39 3.12 11.37 -22.49
N LEU A 40 4.16 11.51 -21.68
CA LEU A 40 5.51 11.85 -22.16
C LEU A 40 6.19 10.71 -22.93
N ALA A 41 5.55 9.54 -23.03
CA ALA A 41 6.08 8.31 -23.62
C ALA A 41 7.49 7.99 -23.07
N PRO A 42 7.61 7.84 -21.73
CA PRO A 42 8.90 7.55 -21.10
C PRO A 42 9.48 6.23 -21.64
N PHE A 43 10.80 6.13 -21.59
CA PHE A 43 11.50 4.90 -21.98
C PHE A 43 11.17 3.74 -21.03
N ASP A 44 11.03 4.04 -19.73
CA ASP A 44 10.55 3.08 -18.73
C ASP A 44 9.75 3.79 -17.63
N SER A 45 8.81 3.09 -17.02
CA SER A 45 8.03 3.58 -15.89
C SER A 45 7.57 2.43 -15.00
N TYR A 46 7.78 2.57 -13.71
CA TYR A 46 7.42 1.54 -12.73
C TYR A 46 6.96 2.14 -11.41
N PHE A 47 6.17 1.35 -10.68
CA PHE A 47 5.64 1.71 -9.38
C PHE A 47 6.40 1.01 -8.25
N ASN A 48 6.71 1.75 -7.18
CA ASN A 48 7.29 1.20 -5.96
C ASN A 48 6.24 1.12 -4.87
N ILE A 49 6.04 -0.09 -4.33
CA ILE A 49 5.01 -0.39 -3.34
C ILE A 49 5.68 -0.95 -2.08
N THR A 50 5.42 -0.32 -0.93
CA THR A 50 5.85 -0.83 0.38
C THR A 50 4.66 -1.52 1.07
N VAL A 51 4.74 -2.84 1.21
CA VAL A 51 3.71 -3.66 1.87
C VAL A 51 3.83 -3.55 3.38
N GLN A 52 2.74 -3.18 4.01
CA GLN A 52 2.61 -2.93 5.44
C GLN A 52 1.20 -3.34 5.92
N CYS A 53 0.95 -3.30 7.24
CA CYS A 53 -0.36 -3.68 7.79
C CYS A 53 -1.51 -2.83 7.22
N MET A 54 -1.25 -1.57 6.89
CA MET A 54 -2.26 -0.63 6.40
C MET A 54 -2.69 -0.87 4.96
N ASN A 55 -1.95 -1.64 4.15
CA ASN A 55 -2.29 -1.84 2.74
C ASN A 55 -2.33 -3.29 2.28
N LEU A 56 -1.90 -4.25 3.10
CA LEU A 56 -1.79 -5.65 2.67
C LEU A 56 -3.08 -6.16 2.00
N PRO A 57 -4.30 -5.94 2.54
CA PRO A 57 -5.55 -6.33 1.86
C PRO A 57 -5.94 -5.54 0.61
N ASN A 58 -5.28 -4.41 0.35
CA ASN A 58 -5.56 -3.53 -0.79
C ASN A 58 -4.54 -3.70 -1.95
N ILE A 59 -3.47 -4.48 -1.76
CA ILE A 59 -2.40 -4.63 -2.77
C ILE A 59 -2.91 -5.24 -4.08
N ASP A 60 -3.79 -6.25 -4.03
CA ASP A 60 -4.36 -6.86 -5.24
C ASP A 60 -5.12 -5.83 -6.09
N GLU A 61 -5.91 -4.97 -5.45
CA GLU A 61 -6.60 -3.87 -6.11
C GLU A 61 -5.61 -2.86 -6.70
N LEU A 62 -4.59 -2.45 -5.95
CA LEU A 62 -3.55 -1.54 -6.41
C LEU A 62 -2.83 -2.07 -7.66
N VAL A 63 -2.36 -3.32 -7.61
CA VAL A 63 -1.64 -3.96 -8.72
C VAL A 63 -2.56 -4.11 -9.95
N SER A 64 -3.82 -4.51 -9.75
CA SER A 64 -4.79 -4.60 -10.83
C SER A 64 -5.00 -3.24 -11.52
N ASN A 65 -5.19 -2.18 -10.75
CA ASN A 65 -5.38 -0.84 -11.30
C ASN A 65 -4.13 -0.31 -12.01
N ILE A 66 -2.93 -0.57 -11.49
CA ILE A 66 -1.67 -0.21 -12.17
C ILE A 66 -1.57 -0.88 -13.55
N LYS A 67 -1.85 -2.19 -13.61
CA LYS A 67 -1.84 -2.96 -14.86
C LYS A 67 -2.90 -2.45 -15.84
N ASN A 68 -4.13 -2.26 -15.37
CA ASN A 68 -5.25 -1.88 -16.22
C ASN A 68 -5.13 -0.47 -16.78
N ARG A 69 -4.60 0.48 -15.99
CA ARG A 69 -4.55 1.89 -16.39
C ARG A 69 -3.30 2.26 -17.18
N TRP A 70 -2.13 1.82 -16.72
CA TRP A 70 -0.85 2.25 -17.27
C TRP A 70 -0.07 1.13 -17.94
N ASN A 71 -0.51 -0.13 -17.82
CA ASN A 71 0.22 -1.31 -18.28
C ASN A 71 1.70 -1.29 -17.82
N ALA A 72 1.92 -0.79 -16.60
CA ALA A 72 3.24 -0.52 -16.05
C ALA A 72 3.73 -1.66 -15.17
N LYS A 73 5.05 -1.74 -14.99
CA LYS A 73 5.69 -2.63 -14.03
C LYS A 73 5.49 -2.09 -12.61
N TYR A 74 5.62 -2.97 -11.63
CA TYR A 74 5.72 -2.59 -10.23
C TYR A 74 6.81 -3.41 -9.55
N GLU A 75 7.38 -2.84 -8.49
CA GLU A 75 8.27 -3.47 -7.54
C GLU A 75 7.61 -3.40 -6.18
N ILE A 76 7.61 -4.52 -5.46
CA ILE A 76 6.92 -4.67 -4.19
C ILE A 76 7.90 -5.14 -3.12
N HIS A 77 7.87 -4.46 -1.97
CA HIS A 77 8.81 -4.68 -0.89
C HIS A 77 8.08 -4.78 0.46
N LEU A 78 8.46 -5.75 1.28
CA LEU A 78 7.92 -5.87 2.63
C LEU A 78 8.56 -4.84 3.56
N LEU A 79 7.73 -4.12 4.31
CA LEU A 79 8.18 -3.19 5.34
C LEU A 79 8.96 -3.95 6.44
N VAL A 80 10.20 -3.52 6.70
CA VAL A 80 11.03 -4.06 7.80
C VAL A 80 10.94 -3.19 9.06
N GLY A 81 10.67 -1.89 8.91
CA GLY A 81 10.42 -0.97 10.02
C GLY A 81 9.68 0.29 9.54
N PRO A 82 8.96 0.99 10.43
CA PRO A 82 8.87 0.75 11.87
C PRO A 82 7.99 -0.45 12.24
N ASP A 83 8.27 -1.09 13.38
CA ASP A 83 7.64 -2.37 13.74
C ASP A 83 6.11 -2.31 13.87
N HIS A 84 5.60 -1.20 14.39
CA HIS A 84 4.16 -0.99 14.57
C HIS A 84 3.38 -0.76 13.26
N LEU A 85 4.03 -0.81 12.09
CA LEU A 85 3.37 -0.81 10.78
C LEU A 85 3.57 -2.12 9.99
N ARG A 86 4.30 -3.09 10.54
CA ARG A 86 4.54 -4.36 9.84
C ARG A 86 3.31 -5.27 9.81
N ILE A 87 3.29 -6.22 8.88
CA ILE A 87 2.17 -7.15 8.68
C ILE A 87 1.90 -8.08 9.87
N ASP A 88 2.89 -8.30 10.75
CA ASP A 88 2.74 -9.07 11.99
C ASP A 88 1.78 -8.42 13.01
N ASN A 89 1.33 -7.20 12.73
CA ASN A 89 0.37 -6.48 13.54
C ASN A 89 -1.07 -6.79 13.14
N LEU A 90 -1.32 -7.41 11.98
CA LEU A 90 -2.67 -7.83 11.58
C LEU A 90 -3.06 -9.12 12.31
N LYS A 91 -4.35 -9.33 12.57
CA LYS A 91 -4.81 -10.59 13.18
C LYS A 91 -4.61 -11.76 12.21
N PRO A 92 -4.41 -13.00 12.72
CA PRO A 92 -4.19 -14.18 11.90
C PRO A 92 -5.22 -14.39 10.79
N HIS A 93 -6.51 -14.21 11.09
CA HIS A 93 -7.59 -14.41 10.11
C HIS A 93 -7.50 -13.47 8.90
N ILE A 94 -6.91 -12.28 9.06
CA ILE A 94 -6.65 -11.38 7.93
C ILE A 94 -5.56 -11.97 7.05
N ILE A 95 -4.46 -12.46 7.63
CA ILE A 95 -3.37 -13.08 6.86
C ILE A 95 -3.83 -14.34 6.15
N GLU A 96 -4.62 -15.18 6.82
CA GLU A 96 -5.23 -16.38 6.24
C GLU A 96 -6.08 -16.02 5.00
N HIS A 97 -6.93 -15.01 5.13
CA HIS A 97 -7.73 -14.52 4.00
C HIS A 97 -6.87 -14.03 2.81
N ILE A 98 -5.77 -13.33 3.08
CA ILE A 98 -4.85 -12.88 2.02
C ILE A 98 -4.19 -14.06 1.31
N LEU A 99 -3.71 -15.06 2.07
CA LEU A 99 -3.09 -16.26 1.51
C LEU A 99 -4.05 -17.05 0.59
N GLU A 100 -5.34 -17.06 0.93
CA GLU A 100 -6.39 -17.72 0.15
C GLU A 100 -6.76 -16.97 -1.13
N THR A 101 -6.74 -15.63 -1.10
CA THR A 101 -7.37 -14.81 -2.15
C THR A 101 -6.38 -14.11 -3.07
N THR A 102 -5.17 -13.81 -2.61
CA THR A 102 -4.24 -12.95 -3.36
C THR A 102 -3.79 -13.57 -4.69
N GLN A 103 -3.75 -12.73 -5.71
CA GLN A 103 -3.19 -13.01 -7.03
C GLN A 103 -1.75 -12.50 -7.15
N VAL A 104 -1.25 -11.76 -6.16
CA VAL A 104 0.12 -11.24 -6.11
C VAL A 104 1.02 -12.27 -5.40
N PHE A 105 1.89 -12.93 -6.18
CA PHE A 105 2.71 -14.04 -5.70
C PHE A 105 3.60 -13.64 -4.52
N GLU A 106 4.18 -12.45 -4.56
CA GLU A 106 5.10 -11.93 -3.55
C GLU A 106 4.44 -11.81 -2.17
N LEU A 107 3.12 -11.58 -2.10
CA LEU A 107 2.41 -11.51 -0.83
C LEU A 107 2.38 -12.84 -0.10
N LYS A 108 2.37 -13.97 -0.83
CA LYS A 108 2.45 -15.31 -0.23
C LYS A 108 3.80 -15.48 0.46
N ASP A 109 4.88 -15.05 -0.20
CA ASP A 109 6.23 -15.11 0.37
C ASP A 109 6.38 -14.20 1.59
N PHE A 110 5.82 -12.99 1.55
CA PHE A 110 5.84 -12.09 2.70
C PHE A 110 5.10 -12.66 3.91
N CYS A 111 3.98 -13.35 3.68
CA CYS A 111 3.18 -13.95 4.74
C CYS A 111 3.80 -15.24 5.31
N ASN A 112 4.74 -15.91 4.62
CA ASN A 112 5.34 -17.16 5.09
C ASN A 112 6.06 -17.04 6.45
N ASN A 113 6.63 -15.88 6.75
CA ASN A 113 7.34 -15.62 8.02
C ASN A 113 6.50 -14.84 9.04
N TYR A 114 5.20 -14.66 8.76
CA TYR A 114 4.29 -13.94 9.64
C TYR A 114 4.21 -14.60 11.04
N ARG A 115 4.27 -13.76 12.07
CA ARG A 115 4.06 -14.17 13.47
C ARG A 115 3.31 -13.07 14.19
N TYR A 116 2.05 -13.33 14.53
CA TYR A 116 1.19 -12.34 15.17
C TYR A 116 1.82 -11.71 16.42
N ASN A 117 1.77 -10.39 16.52
CA ASN A 117 2.20 -9.64 17.69
C ASN A 117 1.08 -8.76 18.24
N ASP A 118 0.42 -9.22 19.30
CA ASP A 118 -0.70 -8.51 19.94
C ASP A 118 -0.31 -7.14 20.51
N ASN A 119 0.92 -7.01 21.02
CA ASN A 119 1.38 -5.73 21.54
C ASN A 119 1.59 -4.71 20.42
N LEU A 120 2.20 -5.11 19.30
CA LEU A 120 2.37 -4.22 18.15
C LEU A 120 1.04 -3.92 17.46
N ASN A 121 0.07 -4.85 17.44
CA ASN A 121 -1.30 -4.56 16.99
C ASN A 121 -1.95 -3.42 17.79
N LYS A 122 -1.84 -3.45 19.13
CA LYS A 122 -2.36 -2.36 19.98
C LYS A 122 -1.64 -1.03 19.73
N ILE A 123 -0.33 -1.06 19.53
CA ILE A 123 0.47 0.14 19.23
C ILE A 123 0.09 0.69 17.85
N MET A 124 -0.05 -0.16 16.84
CA MET A 124 -0.53 0.20 15.50
C MET A 124 -1.90 0.89 15.57
N GLN A 125 -2.87 0.29 16.25
CA GLN A 125 -4.21 0.88 16.39
C GLN A 125 -4.16 2.24 17.10
N LYS A 126 -3.38 2.34 18.18
CA LYS A 126 -3.19 3.63 18.86
C LYS A 126 -2.58 4.67 17.93
N TYR A 127 -1.53 4.30 17.20
CA TYR A 127 -0.89 5.17 16.23
C TYR A 127 -1.89 5.68 15.19
N LEU A 128 -2.69 4.79 14.58
CA LEU A 128 -3.68 5.18 13.58
C LEU A 128 -4.74 6.15 14.14
N LEU A 129 -5.25 5.90 15.35
CA LEU A 129 -6.21 6.79 16.01
C LEU A 129 -5.60 8.14 16.38
N ASP A 130 -4.35 8.17 16.86
CA ASP A 130 -3.63 9.42 17.14
C ASP A 130 -3.40 10.22 15.83
N MET A 131 -3.12 9.53 14.71
CA MET A 131 -2.98 10.16 13.39
C MET A 131 -4.31 10.69 12.85
N ASP A 132 -5.42 9.96 13.04
CA ASP A 132 -6.76 10.41 12.66
C ASP A 132 -7.13 11.73 13.33
N LEU A 133 -6.84 11.87 14.63
CA LEU A 133 -7.08 13.11 15.38
C LEU A 133 -6.31 14.31 14.81
N VAL A 134 -5.08 14.09 14.35
CA VAL A 134 -4.22 15.17 13.82
C VAL A 134 -4.54 15.48 12.35
N ARG A 135 -4.87 14.47 11.55
CA ARG A 135 -5.07 14.59 10.11
C ARG A 135 -6.52 14.84 9.70
N GLY A 136 -7.47 14.59 10.60
CA GLY A 136 -8.90 14.60 10.29
C GLY A 136 -9.32 13.44 9.39
N THR A 137 -8.64 12.29 9.49
CA THR A 137 -8.95 11.06 8.74
C THR A 137 -9.79 10.08 9.59
N ASP A 138 -10.30 9.02 8.96
CA ASP A 138 -10.99 7.92 9.65
C ASP A 138 -10.40 6.57 9.22
N SER A 139 -9.31 6.18 9.86
CA SER A 139 -8.65 4.90 9.58
C SER A 139 -9.53 3.68 9.91
N ARG A 140 -10.54 3.80 10.77
CA ARG A 140 -11.47 2.67 11.04
C ARG A 140 -12.35 2.38 9.85
N SER A 141 -12.74 3.42 9.11
CA SER A 141 -13.48 3.27 7.86
C SER A 141 -12.56 2.83 6.72
N ILE A 142 -11.35 3.41 6.61
CA ILE A 142 -10.46 3.22 5.45
C ILE A 142 -9.68 1.90 5.51
N VAL A 143 -9.18 1.52 6.70
CA VAL A 143 -8.37 0.31 6.93
C VAL A 143 -8.95 -0.54 8.07
N PRO A 144 -10.22 -1.00 7.98
CA PRO A 144 -10.91 -1.69 9.07
C PRO A 144 -10.20 -2.96 9.54
N TRP A 145 -9.45 -3.62 8.65
CA TRP A 145 -8.67 -4.83 8.95
C TRP A 145 -7.56 -4.60 10.00
N CYS A 146 -7.16 -3.35 10.26
CA CYS A 146 -6.23 -3.04 11.35
C CYS A 146 -6.90 -3.17 12.74
N TYR A 147 -8.23 -3.22 12.81
CA TYR A 147 -9.01 -3.14 14.05
C TYR A 147 -9.74 -4.43 14.44
N VAL A 148 -9.95 -5.35 13.50
CA VAL A 148 -10.64 -6.64 13.71
C VAL A 148 -9.66 -7.75 14.04
#